data_AF-A0A3A8TFL9-F1
#
_entry.id   AF-A0A3A8TFL9-F1
#
_cell.length_a   1.000
_cell.length_b   1.000
_cell.length_c   1.000
_cell.angle_alpha   90.00
_cell.angle_beta   90.00
_cell.angle_gamma   90.00
#
_symmetry.space_group_name_H-M   'P 1'
#
loop_
_entity.id
_entity.type
_entity.pdbx_description
1 polymer ?
#
loop_
_entity_poly.entity_id
_entity_poly.type
_entity_poly.pdbx_seq_one_letter_code
_entity_poly.pdbx_strand_id
1 'polypeptide(L)'
;MRRPFNRALHATLSGWLVGMLAVGPAAAQQQHVPLRLMPRTLSTAAGPRVAVVAIPVDASLEGEALALTHWAEQAVARSGRMELVRLSDALDAQGATARQTKAVEGNAAFKDGAKAYDELDTVKALQSFDKAVKAYEQADLSRAFPLLSRARVMKAATQVANGENKAAELEMRGVLAVDPRATFNPNFFPPEEVAFVEKERKSQLEGAQATLNVSSQPANAQVFVDGTYRGVSPLALSGLTRADHYVTLVAPGYAVTEGRAREGESSFTLAKLPVQQRYAALVERIAKNADDEERDQALQELGVLADVPQVLALLVRGGPGNAPLTVTGLRMDVADGHNLAYAMGQVPRGDAMATGSEALLTGLVGQDAARVDGKPVKHFAGGGGVSRKTAGYVLLATGVALLAGGIYFGLEASSKSDAFKTAPQGSTRAEDLKSTGKTYALVADIGVLAGLVSAGAGSYLAFYKKGGGSSSSAPASPPPEKAAPAREEKPMKEALPMPPPPPAAKTEPAPKANATSTPTPATEPAPANNPPPPVFDPPPQPPPAPPAKKLTRKEREAEAKRQRAEEARLKREEEQRKKDEEEQRKKDEEAKRKADEEAKRKADEEAKRKREEEKKRPKLDEDDLRNY
;
A
#
# COMPACT_ATOMS: atom_id res chain seq x y z
N MET A 1 42.26 57.22 -32.20
CA MET A 1 43.13 56.12 -32.68
C MET A 1 43.91 55.53 -31.50
N ARG A 2 43.97 54.18 -31.46
CA ARG A 2 45.00 53.31 -30.86
C ARG A 2 45.26 53.32 -29.32
N ARG A 3 44.70 52.28 -28.66
CA ARG A 3 45.32 51.17 -27.86
C ARG A 3 46.86 51.21 -27.67
N PRO A 4 47.47 50.59 -26.63
CA PRO A 4 47.25 49.16 -26.33
C PRO A 4 47.42 48.66 -24.86
N PHE A 5 47.42 47.32 -24.78
CA PHE A 5 47.11 46.37 -23.70
C PHE A 5 48.31 45.41 -23.48
N ASN A 6 48.20 44.56 -22.45
CA ASN A 6 48.85 43.24 -22.19
C ASN A 6 50.08 43.23 -21.24
N ARG A 7 50.29 42.28 -20.31
CA ARG A 7 49.62 41.00 -19.95
C ARG A 7 50.16 40.42 -18.61
N ALA A 8 49.32 39.58 -17.96
CA ALA A 8 49.62 38.31 -17.23
C ALA A 8 50.37 38.33 -15.87
N LEU A 9 50.16 37.45 -14.87
CA LEU A 9 49.22 36.34 -14.58
C LEU A 9 49.48 35.82 -13.13
N HIS A 10 48.42 35.29 -12.47
CA HIS A 10 48.39 34.25 -11.39
C HIS A 10 49.08 34.51 -10.03
N ALA A 11 48.62 34.06 -8.85
CA ALA A 11 47.44 33.32 -8.39
C ALA A 11 47.41 33.25 -6.83
N THR A 12 46.20 33.19 -6.25
CA THR A 12 45.75 32.40 -5.07
C THR A 12 46.39 32.64 -3.68
N LEU A 13 45.70 32.56 -2.54
CA LEU A 13 44.30 32.64 -2.10
C LEU A 13 44.40 32.41 -0.57
N SER A 14 44.05 33.37 0.27
CA SER A 14 43.83 33.12 1.71
C SER A 14 42.88 34.14 2.30
N GLY A 15 41.99 33.64 3.16
CA GLY A 15 41.16 34.43 4.05
C GLY A 15 39.83 34.85 3.44
N TRP A 16 38.74 34.38 4.02
CA TRP A 16 37.78 35.31 4.63
C TRP A 16 36.80 34.55 5.52
N LEU A 17 36.98 34.74 6.81
CA LEU A 17 35.96 34.61 7.83
C LEU A 17 36.11 35.88 8.68
N VAL A 18 34.96 36.42 9.08
CA VAL A 18 34.72 37.51 10.05
C VAL A 18 34.30 38.87 9.46
N GLY A 19 33.10 39.29 9.88
CA GLY A 19 32.49 40.62 9.71
C GLY A 19 31.29 40.57 8.75
N MET A 20 30.04 40.85 9.10
CA MET A 20 29.50 41.72 10.14
C MET A 20 28.05 41.31 10.45
N LEU A 21 27.70 41.42 11.73
CA LEU A 21 26.34 41.41 12.25
C LEU A 21 26.06 42.86 12.67
N ALA A 22 25.21 43.58 11.93
CA ALA A 22 24.40 44.73 12.39
C ALA A 22 23.78 45.46 11.19
N VAL A 23 22.45 45.47 11.10
CA VAL A 23 21.55 46.63 10.88
C VAL A 23 20.16 46.10 10.51
N GLY A 24 19.15 46.62 11.19
CA GLY A 24 17.76 46.16 11.20
C GLY A 24 16.89 46.57 9.98
N PRO A 25 15.56 46.43 10.10
CA PRO A 25 14.67 46.13 8.99
C PRO A 25 14.00 47.39 8.42
N ALA A 26 14.16 47.62 7.12
CA ALA A 26 13.31 48.55 6.37
C ALA A 26 13.35 48.21 4.87
N ALA A 27 12.20 48.35 4.22
CA ALA A 27 11.96 48.21 2.78
C ALA A 27 11.90 46.77 2.23
N ALA A 28 10.73 46.15 2.40
CA ALA A 28 10.24 45.13 1.49
C ALA A 28 9.94 45.78 0.12
N GLN A 29 10.79 45.53 -0.86
CA GLN A 29 10.45 45.68 -2.28
C GLN A 29 11.19 44.60 -3.06
N GLN A 30 10.49 43.47 -3.27
CA GLN A 30 10.96 42.33 -4.03
C GLN A 30 11.09 42.71 -5.51
N GLN A 31 12.33 42.83 -6.00
CA GLN A 31 12.61 42.74 -7.43
C GLN A 31 12.74 41.25 -7.79
N HIS A 32 11.78 40.78 -8.58
CA HIS A 32 11.78 39.42 -9.14
C HIS A 32 12.92 39.26 -10.14
N VAL A 33 13.93 38.47 -9.78
CA VAL A 33 14.89 37.91 -10.75
C VAL A 33 14.24 36.65 -11.33
N PRO A 34 13.96 36.57 -12.65
CA PRO A 34 13.40 35.37 -13.23
C PRO A 34 14.47 34.27 -13.27
N LEU A 35 14.35 33.29 -12.37
CA LEU A 35 15.03 32.02 -12.51
C LEU A 35 14.52 31.36 -13.79
N ARG A 36 15.31 31.46 -14.87
CA ARG A 36 15.17 30.62 -16.06
C ARG A 36 15.43 29.17 -15.65
N LEU A 37 14.35 28.49 -15.27
CA LEU A 37 14.30 27.03 -15.16
C LEU A 37 14.48 26.46 -16.57
N MET A 38 15.72 26.12 -16.91
CA MET A 38 15.97 25.20 -18.01
C MET A 38 15.34 23.85 -17.62
N PRO A 39 14.42 23.28 -18.43
CA PRO A 39 13.96 21.93 -18.18
C PRO A 39 15.17 21.01 -18.34
N ARG A 40 15.65 20.45 -17.23
CA ARG A 40 16.44 19.23 -17.29
C ARG A 40 15.54 18.19 -17.95
N THR A 41 15.82 17.87 -19.20
CA THR A 41 15.31 16.65 -19.81
C THR A 41 15.92 15.49 -19.02
N LEU A 42 15.18 15.02 -18.01
CA LEU A 42 15.50 13.76 -17.34
C LEU A 42 15.46 12.69 -18.44
N SER A 43 16.62 12.15 -18.75
CA SER A 43 16.74 10.94 -19.57
C SER A 43 15.89 9.86 -18.91
N THR A 44 14.90 9.38 -19.65
CA THR A 44 13.97 8.30 -19.29
C THR A 44 14.68 6.95 -19.33
N ALA A 45 15.67 6.75 -18.48
CA ALA A 45 16.00 5.40 -18.04
C ALA A 45 15.04 5.09 -16.89
N ALA A 46 13.93 4.39 -17.20
CA ALA A 46 13.03 3.90 -16.16
C ALA A 46 13.86 3.10 -15.14
N GLY A 47 13.75 3.46 -13.86
CA GLY A 47 14.43 2.74 -12.78
C GLY A 47 14.00 1.27 -12.74
N PRO A 48 14.70 0.39 -11.99
CA PRO A 48 14.32 -1.02 -11.92
C PRO A 48 12.88 -1.16 -11.39
N ARG A 49 12.14 -2.11 -11.97
CA ARG A 49 10.78 -2.47 -11.54
C ARG A 49 10.83 -3.15 -10.17
N VAL A 50 10.02 -2.70 -9.23
CA VAL A 50 9.98 -3.27 -7.87
C VAL A 50 8.56 -3.60 -7.46
N ALA A 51 8.37 -4.80 -6.93
CA ALA A 51 7.13 -5.17 -6.23
C ALA A 51 7.30 -5.04 -4.72
N VAL A 52 6.26 -4.55 -4.06
CA VAL A 52 6.21 -4.40 -2.61
C VAL A 52 5.34 -5.50 -2.02
N VAL A 53 5.80 -6.11 -0.92
CA VAL A 53 5.02 -7.10 -0.17
C VAL A 53 5.28 -6.93 1.32
N ALA A 54 4.23 -6.71 2.11
CA ALA A 54 4.34 -6.88 3.55
C ALA A 54 3.80 -8.26 3.93
N ILE A 55 4.59 -8.99 4.72
CA ILE A 55 4.30 -10.37 5.12
C ILE A 55 4.15 -10.37 6.63
N PRO A 56 2.95 -10.69 7.15
CA PRO A 56 2.77 -10.84 8.58
C PRO A 56 3.41 -12.15 9.04
N VAL A 57 4.24 -12.09 10.09
CA VAL A 57 4.77 -13.30 10.74
C VAL A 57 3.66 -14.02 11.49
N ASP A 58 2.74 -13.26 12.08
CA ASP A 58 1.52 -13.76 12.72
C ASP A 58 0.30 -13.47 11.85
N ALA A 59 -0.48 -14.48 11.50
CA ALA A 59 -1.64 -14.33 10.60
C ALA A 59 -2.67 -13.28 11.06
N SER A 60 -2.74 -12.97 12.36
CA SER A 60 -3.61 -11.91 12.90
C SER A 60 -3.24 -10.50 12.43
N LEU A 61 -2.04 -10.29 11.87
CA LEU A 61 -1.52 -8.99 11.43
C LEU A 61 -1.69 -8.76 9.93
N GLU A 62 -2.48 -9.59 9.24
CA GLU A 62 -2.72 -9.48 7.80
C GLU A 62 -3.26 -8.10 7.41
N GLY A 63 -4.16 -7.53 8.23
CA GLY A 63 -4.70 -6.19 8.02
C GLY A 63 -3.63 -5.11 8.06
N GLU A 64 -2.80 -5.10 9.10
CA GLU A 64 -1.70 -4.14 9.23
C GLU A 64 -0.62 -4.32 8.15
N ALA A 65 -0.33 -5.55 7.74
CA ALA A 65 0.61 -5.81 6.65
C ALA A 65 0.08 -5.25 5.32
N LEU A 66 -1.19 -5.49 4.98
CA LEU A 66 -1.80 -4.94 3.76
C LEU A 66 -1.82 -3.40 3.78
N ALA A 67 -2.07 -2.79 4.94
CA ALA A 67 -2.00 -1.34 5.10
C ALA A 67 -0.57 -0.79 4.93
N LEU A 68 0.42 -1.45 5.54
CA LEU A 68 1.82 -1.08 5.40
C LEU A 68 2.33 -1.24 3.96
N THR A 69 1.82 -2.24 3.22
CA THR A 69 2.10 -2.43 1.79
C THR A 69 1.74 -1.16 1.00
N HIS A 70 0.55 -0.58 1.23
CA HIS A 70 0.15 0.65 0.57
C HIS A 70 1.14 1.81 0.82
N TRP A 71 1.54 2.03 2.07
CA TRP A 71 2.48 3.12 2.40
C TRP A 71 3.87 2.89 1.83
N ALA A 72 4.31 1.64 1.77
CA ALA A 72 5.57 1.26 1.14
C ALA A 72 5.54 1.44 -0.38
N GLU A 73 4.42 1.13 -1.04
CA GLU A 73 4.18 1.46 -2.45
C GLU A 73 4.27 2.97 -2.69
N GLN A 74 3.65 3.79 -1.82
CA GLN A 74 3.76 5.25 -1.90
C GLN A 74 5.20 5.73 -1.70
N ALA A 75 5.99 5.11 -0.81
CA ALA A 75 7.39 5.47 -0.61
C ALA A 75 8.25 5.15 -1.85
N VAL A 76 8.01 3.99 -2.50
CA VAL A 76 8.66 3.63 -3.76
C VAL A 76 8.32 4.66 -4.85
N ALA A 77 7.03 4.96 -5.03
CA ALA A 77 6.57 5.92 -6.04
C ALA A 77 7.15 7.32 -5.81
N ARG A 78 7.18 7.79 -4.56
CA ARG A 78 7.76 9.10 -4.17
C ARG A 78 9.28 9.17 -4.39
N SER A 79 9.99 8.04 -4.32
CA SER A 79 11.45 8.03 -4.50
C SER A 79 11.87 8.42 -5.92
N GLY A 80 11.05 8.14 -6.93
CA GLY A 80 11.36 8.35 -8.34
C GLY A 80 12.56 7.55 -8.89
N ARG A 81 13.21 6.70 -8.06
CA ARG A 81 14.38 5.90 -8.43
C ARG A 81 14.02 4.55 -9.05
N MET A 82 12.80 4.09 -8.83
CA MET A 82 12.32 2.75 -9.17
C MET A 82 10.91 2.85 -9.76
N GLU A 83 10.56 1.90 -10.61
CA GLU A 83 9.21 1.78 -11.15
C GLU A 83 8.39 0.84 -10.27
N LEU A 84 7.36 1.37 -9.61
CA LEU A 84 6.47 0.54 -8.78
C LEU A 84 5.62 -0.38 -9.67
N VAL A 85 5.67 -1.68 -9.39
CA VAL A 85 4.72 -2.67 -9.90
C VAL A 85 3.96 -3.23 -8.70
N ARG A 86 2.66 -2.94 -8.58
CA ARG A 86 1.87 -3.55 -7.49
C ARG A 86 1.88 -5.07 -7.63
N LEU A 87 2.08 -5.77 -6.53
CA LEU A 87 2.22 -7.23 -6.55
C LEU A 87 0.98 -7.92 -7.13
N SER A 88 -0.23 -7.43 -6.86
CA SER A 88 -1.46 -7.96 -7.47
C SER A 88 -1.46 -7.85 -8.99
N ASP A 89 -0.95 -6.74 -9.56
CA ASP A 89 -0.85 -6.56 -11.01
C ASP A 89 0.22 -7.49 -11.62
N ALA A 90 1.30 -7.73 -10.88
CA ALA A 90 2.37 -8.65 -11.29
C ALA A 90 1.90 -10.12 -11.31
N LEU A 91 1.12 -10.52 -10.30
CA LEU A 91 0.54 -11.87 -10.20
C LEU A 91 -0.64 -12.09 -11.16
N ASP A 92 -1.29 -11.02 -11.62
CA ASP A 92 -2.35 -11.02 -12.64
C ASP A 92 -1.94 -10.22 -13.88
N ALA A 93 -0.83 -10.59 -14.53
CA ALA A 93 -0.29 -9.84 -15.66
C ALA A 93 -1.31 -9.66 -16.80
N GLN A 94 -2.18 -10.66 -17.04
CA GLN A 94 -3.23 -10.58 -18.06
C GLN A 94 -4.33 -9.59 -17.68
N GLY A 95 -4.89 -9.69 -16.47
CA GLY A 95 -5.92 -8.76 -16.01
C GLY A 95 -5.39 -7.33 -15.83
N ALA A 96 -4.13 -7.18 -15.40
CA ALA A 96 -3.45 -5.87 -15.37
C ALA A 96 -3.31 -5.27 -16.78
N THR A 97 -2.89 -6.07 -17.77
CA THR A 97 -2.77 -5.61 -19.17
C THR A 97 -4.13 -5.23 -19.76
N ALA A 98 -5.19 -6.00 -19.47
CA ALA A 98 -6.54 -5.69 -19.92
C ALA A 98 -7.04 -4.36 -19.35
N ARG A 99 -6.89 -4.15 -18.03
CA ARG A 99 -7.27 -2.89 -17.35
C ARG A 99 -6.43 -1.70 -17.84
N GLN A 100 -5.14 -1.91 -18.10
CA GLN A 100 -4.27 -0.88 -18.66
C GLN A 100 -4.67 -0.51 -20.09
N THR A 101 -5.06 -1.50 -20.91
CA THR A 101 -5.56 -1.28 -22.27
C THR A 101 -6.82 -0.40 -22.22
N LYS A 102 -7.72 -0.66 -21.28
CA LYS A 102 -8.92 0.16 -21.06
C LYS A 102 -8.60 1.59 -20.62
N ALA A 103 -7.60 1.78 -19.76
CA ALA A 103 -7.12 3.11 -19.43
C ALA A 103 -6.59 3.87 -20.67
N VAL A 104 -5.84 3.19 -21.54
CA VAL A 104 -5.32 3.78 -22.79
C VAL A 104 -6.44 4.11 -23.78
N GLU A 105 -7.42 3.21 -23.94
CA GLU A 105 -8.64 3.47 -24.74
C GLU A 105 -9.40 4.70 -24.22
N GLY A 106 -9.54 4.82 -22.89
CA GLY A 106 -10.16 5.98 -22.24
C GLY A 106 -9.40 7.28 -22.49
N ASN A 107 -8.06 7.25 -22.40
CA ASN A 107 -7.21 8.40 -22.68
C ASN A 107 -7.32 8.85 -24.15
N ALA A 108 -7.35 7.91 -25.09
CA ALA A 108 -7.53 8.21 -26.51
C ALA A 108 -8.91 8.82 -26.78
N ALA A 109 -9.98 8.21 -26.26
CA ALA A 109 -11.35 8.72 -26.42
C ALA A 109 -11.54 10.09 -25.75
N PHE A 110 -10.90 10.34 -24.60
CA PHE A 110 -10.92 11.64 -23.95
C PHE A 110 -10.24 12.72 -24.82
N LYS A 111 -9.10 12.39 -25.42
CA LYS A 111 -8.39 13.31 -26.33
C LYS A 111 -9.23 13.61 -27.57
N ASP A 112 -9.87 12.59 -28.15
CA ASP A 112 -10.77 12.77 -29.30
C ASP A 112 -11.98 13.64 -28.94
N GLY A 113 -12.55 13.45 -27.75
CA GLY A 113 -13.66 14.27 -27.23
C GLY A 113 -13.25 15.71 -26.99
N ALA A 114 -12.09 15.96 -26.39
CA ALA A 114 -11.56 17.31 -26.21
C ALA A 114 -11.34 18.01 -27.56
N LYS A 115 -10.76 17.31 -28.53
CA LYS A 115 -10.59 17.85 -29.89
C LYS A 115 -11.93 18.19 -30.55
N ALA A 116 -12.91 17.29 -30.48
CA ALA A 116 -14.24 17.53 -31.05
C ALA A 116 -14.95 18.70 -30.35
N TYR A 117 -14.78 18.86 -29.04
CA TYR A 117 -15.30 19.99 -28.28
C TYR A 117 -14.68 21.31 -28.74
N ASP A 118 -13.35 21.35 -28.92
CA ASP A 118 -12.65 22.54 -29.42
C ASP A 118 -13.06 22.92 -30.86
N GLU A 119 -13.45 21.92 -31.66
CA GLU A 119 -14.01 22.09 -33.01
C GLU A 119 -15.52 22.44 -33.01
N LEU A 120 -16.13 22.59 -31.83
CA LEU A 120 -17.58 22.81 -31.61
C LEU A 120 -18.49 21.68 -32.14
N ASP A 121 -17.94 20.48 -32.38
CA ASP A 121 -18.69 19.28 -32.71
C ASP A 121 -19.17 18.59 -31.41
N THR A 122 -20.24 19.14 -30.83
CA THR A 122 -20.80 18.69 -29.54
C THR A 122 -21.28 17.25 -29.59
N VAL A 123 -21.81 16.78 -30.72
CA VAL A 123 -22.31 15.41 -30.89
C VAL A 123 -21.16 14.41 -30.81
N LYS A 124 -20.08 14.65 -31.57
CA LYS A 124 -18.91 13.78 -31.54
C LYS A 124 -18.15 13.88 -30.22
N ALA A 125 -18.12 15.06 -29.60
CA ALA A 125 -17.55 15.25 -28.28
C ALA A 125 -18.29 14.41 -27.23
N LEU A 126 -19.64 14.45 -27.19
CA LEU A 126 -20.44 13.63 -26.29
C LEU A 126 -20.18 12.13 -26.50
N GLN A 127 -20.19 11.65 -27.74
CA GLN A 127 -19.90 10.25 -28.05
C GLN A 127 -18.51 9.83 -27.56
N SER A 128 -17.51 10.68 -27.76
CA SER A 128 -16.12 10.40 -27.38
C SER A 128 -15.91 10.45 -25.87
N PHE A 129 -16.52 11.41 -25.16
CA PHE A 129 -16.47 11.45 -23.69
C PHE A 129 -17.26 10.29 -23.07
N ASP A 130 -18.39 9.88 -23.63
CA ASP A 130 -19.14 8.72 -23.12
C ASP A 130 -18.36 7.41 -23.34
N LYS A 131 -17.65 7.30 -24.47
CA LYS A 131 -16.68 6.22 -24.70
C LYS A 131 -15.53 6.25 -23.69
N ALA A 132 -15.00 7.43 -23.38
CA ALA A 132 -13.95 7.60 -22.38
C ALA A 132 -14.41 7.16 -20.98
N VAL A 133 -15.61 7.58 -20.56
CA VAL A 133 -16.24 7.17 -19.29
C VAL A 133 -16.34 5.64 -19.20
N LYS A 134 -16.94 4.99 -20.21
CA LYS A 134 -17.08 3.53 -20.25
C LYS A 134 -15.74 2.80 -20.22
N ALA A 135 -14.72 3.34 -20.89
CA ALA A 135 -13.39 2.75 -20.89
C ALA A 135 -12.71 2.89 -19.52
N TYR A 136 -12.83 4.05 -18.85
CA TYR A 136 -12.29 4.22 -17.50
C TYR A 136 -13.03 3.39 -16.45
N GLU A 137 -14.32 3.15 -16.59
CA GLU A 137 -15.09 2.24 -15.72
C GLU A 137 -14.66 0.77 -15.83
N GLN A 138 -13.96 0.40 -16.92
CA GLN A 138 -13.37 -0.93 -17.13
C GLN A 138 -11.86 -0.93 -16.87
N ALA A 139 -11.29 0.23 -16.59
CA ALA A 139 -9.91 0.35 -16.16
C ALA A 139 -9.82 0.17 -14.65
N ASP A 140 -8.61 0.14 -14.11
CA ASP A 140 -8.43 0.08 -12.67
C ASP A 140 -8.83 1.41 -12.01
N LEU A 141 -9.98 1.45 -11.34
CA LEU A 141 -10.53 2.65 -10.72
C LEU A 141 -9.71 3.14 -9.52
N SER A 142 -8.87 2.30 -8.90
CA SER A 142 -7.91 2.78 -7.89
C SER A 142 -6.88 3.77 -8.45
N ARG A 143 -6.71 3.82 -9.78
CA ARG A 143 -5.81 4.76 -10.47
C ARG A 143 -6.54 5.66 -11.47
N ALA A 144 -7.55 5.14 -12.16
CA ALA A 144 -8.24 5.80 -13.26
C ALA A 144 -9.41 6.68 -12.80
N PHE A 145 -9.84 6.60 -11.54
CA PHE A 145 -10.98 7.38 -11.05
C PHE A 145 -10.87 8.90 -11.28
N PRO A 146 -9.72 9.58 -11.05
CA PRO A 146 -9.60 11.01 -11.38
C PRO A 146 -9.83 11.30 -12.86
N LEU A 147 -9.44 10.38 -13.76
CA LEU A 147 -9.67 10.50 -15.19
C LEU A 147 -11.15 10.26 -15.55
N LEU A 148 -11.79 9.30 -14.88
CA LEU A 148 -13.24 9.07 -14.97
C LEU A 148 -14.03 10.33 -14.55
N SER A 149 -13.73 10.88 -13.37
CA SER A 149 -14.35 12.11 -12.85
C SER A 149 -14.20 13.25 -13.85
N ARG A 150 -12.97 13.47 -14.36
CA ARG A 150 -12.70 14.49 -15.38
C ARG A 150 -13.46 14.24 -16.69
N ALA A 151 -13.56 13.00 -17.16
CA ALA A 151 -14.31 12.67 -18.38
C ALA A 151 -15.80 12.97 -18.22
N ARG A 152 -16.39 12.69 -17.05
CA ARG A 152 -17.78 13.03 -16.74
C ARG A 152 -18.00 14.55 -16.63
N VAL A 153 -17.05 15.29 -16.04
CA VAL A 153 -17.10 16.77 -16.04
C VAL A 153 -17.07 17.31 -17.47
N MET A 154 -16.19 16.81 -18.34
CA MET A 154 -16.15 17.26 -19.73
C MET A 154 -17.38 16.85 -20.55
N LYS A 155 -17.99 15.70 -20.22
CA LYS A 155 -19.29 15.32 -20.76
C LYS A 155 -20.37 16.34 -20.36
N ALA A 156 -20.42 16.74 -19.10
CA ALA A 156 -21.33 17.79 -18.63
C ALA A 156 -21.08 19.14 -19.33
N ALA A 157 -19.82 19.55 -19.50
CA ALA A 157 -19.47 20.76 -20.25
C ALA A 157 -20.00 20.71 -21.69
N THR A 158 -19.83 19.58 -22.36
CA THR A 158 -20.37 19.39 -23.71
C THR A 158 -21.91 19.45 -23.74
N GLN A 159 -22.59 18.93 -22.72
CA GLN A 159 -24.05 19.06 -22.60
C GLN A 159 -24.50 20.51 -22.42
N VAL A 160 -23.79 21.30 -21.60
CA VAL A 160 -24.04 22.75 -21.46
C VAL A 160 -23.85 23.46 -22.81
N ALA A 161 -22.75 23.17 -23.51
CA ALA A 161 -22.50 23.74 -24.83
C ALA A 161 -23.58 23.38 -25.86
N ASN A 162 -24.24 22.22 -25.69
CA ASN A 162 -25.35 21.77 -26.54
C ASN A 162 -26.72 22.32 -26.11
N GLY A 163 -26.79 23.13 -25.04
CA GLY A 163 -28.04 23.64 -24.46
C GLY A 163 -28.84 22.59 -23.66
N GLU A 164 -28.24 21.43 -23.35
CA GLU A 164 -28.84 20.35 -22.57
C GLU A 164 -28.64 20.57 -21.07
N ASN A 165 -28.96 21.77 -20.55
CA ASN A 165 -28.62 22.18 -19.19
C ASN A 165 -29.15 21.21 -18.13
N LYS A 166 -30.37 20.68 -18.28
CA LYS A 166 -30.92 19.68 -17.35
C LYS A 166 -30.11 18.39 -17.31
N ALA A 167 -29.61 17.93 -18.47
CA ALA A 167 -28.78 16.74 -18.52
C ALA A 167 -27.39 17.02 -17.91
N ALA A 168 -26.86 18.21 -18.18
CA ALA A 168 -25.60 18.67 -17.59
C ALA A 168 -25.67 18.76 -16.06
N GLU A 169 -26.70 19.40 -15.51
CA GLU A 169 -26.93 19.51 -14.06
C GLU A 169 -27.02 18.13 -13.39
N LEU A 170 -27.68 17.16 -14.04
CA LEU A 170 -27.75 15.78 -13.54
C LEU A 170 -26.38 15.09 -13.54
N GLU A 171 -25.59 15.27 -14.60
CA GLU A 171 -24.23 14.73 -14.67
C GLU A 171 -23.32 15.41 -13.62
N MET A 172 -23.39 16.73 -13.45
CA MET A 172 -22.65 17.49 -12.42
C MET A 172 -23.00 17.02 -11.01
N ARG A 173 -24.29 16.86 -10.69
CA ARG A 173 -24.74 16.30 -9.40
C ARG A 173 -24.18 14.90 -9.18
N GLY A 174 -24.23 14.06 -10.21
CA GLY A 174 -23.70 12.70 -10.14
C GLY A 174 -22.17 12.64 -9.95
N VAL A 175 -21.44 13.61 -10.49
CA VAL A 175 -20.00 13.75 -10.25
C VAL A 175 -19.75 14.24 -8.83
N LEU A 176 -20.38 15.33 -8.39
CA LEU A 176 -20.21 15.91 -7.05
C LEU A 176 -20.62 14.98 -5.92
N ALA A 177 -21.58 14.10 -6.18
CA ALA A 177 -22.01 13.08 -5.24
C ALA A 177 -20.85 12.11 -4.92
N VAL A 178 -20.05 11.72 -5.91
CA VAL A 178 -18.97 10.74 -5.73
C VAL A 178 -17.61 11.42 -5.49
N ASP A 179 -17.36 12.55 -6.17
CA ASP A 179 -16.16 13.38 -6.07
C ASP A 179 -16.53 14.84 -5.74
N PRO A 180 -16.73 15.17 -4.45
CA PRO A 180 -17.02 16.55 -4.03
C PRO A 180 -15.91 17.56 -4.37
N ARG A 181 -14.70 17.06 -4.68
CA ARG A 181 -13.52 17.88 -5.02
C ARG A 181 -13.36 18.09 -6.54
N ALA A 182 -14.28 17.56 -7.35
CA ALA A 182 -14.28 17.75 -8.78
C ALA A 182 -14.28 19.25 -9.16
N THR A 183 -13.41 19.61 -10.10
CA THR A 183 -13.21 21.00 -10.55
C THR A 183 -14.04 21.29 -11.79
N PHE A 184 -14.91 22.28 -11.70
CA PHE A 184 -15.72 22.78 -12.82
C PHE A 184 -15.16 24.15 -13.23
N ASN A 185 -14.42 24.18 -14.35
CA ASN A 185 -13.69 25.39 -14.77
C ASN A 185 -14.66 26.41 -15.41
N PRO A 186 -14.68 27.68 -14.98
CA PRO A 186 -15.50 28.75 -15.57
C PRO A 186 -15.33 28.95 -17.09
N ASN A 187 -14.23 28.48 -17.67
CA ASN A 187 -14.03 28.50 -19.13
C ASN A 187 -14.95 27.55 -19.88
N PHE A 188 -15.41 26.47 -19.23
CA PHE A 188 -16.30 25.47 -19.82
C PHE A 188 -17.73 25.58 -19.29
N PHE A 189 -17.92 26.28 -18.17
CA PHE A 189 -19.20 26.38 -17.47
C PHE A 189 -19.58 27.85 -17.27
N PRO A 190 -20.75 28.29 -17.77
CA PRO A 190 -21.26 29.63 -17.50
C PRO A 190 -21.42 29.91 -15.99
N PRO A 191 -21.46 31.19 -15.57
CA PRO A 191 -21.58 31.54 -14.15
C PRO A 191 -22.77 30.90 -13.42
N GLU A 192 -23.88 30.67 -14.13
CA GLU A 192 -25.07 30.01 -13.59
C GLU A 192 -24.79 28.55 -13.19
N GLU A 193 -24.11 27.79 -14.05
CA GLU A 193 -23.74 26.40 -13.80
C GLU A 193 -22.67 26.29 -12.70
N VAL A 194 -21.72 27.23 -12.67
CA VAL A 194 -20.74 27.30 -11.58
C VAL A 194 -21.44 27.57 -10.24
N ALA A 195 -22.40 28.50 -10.21
CA ALA A 195 -23.18 28.77 -8.99
C ALA A 195 -24.01 27.56 -8.56
N PHE A 196 -24.57 26.80 -9.51
CA PHE A 196 -25.24 25.53 -9.25
C PHE A 196 -24.29 24.51 -8.62
N VAL A 197 -23.10 24.30 -9.20
CA VAL A 197 -22.06 23.39 -8.69
C VAL A 197 -21.65 23.75 -7.26
N GLU A 198 -21.40 25.03 -6.96
CA GLU A 198 -21.01 25.45 -5.61
C GLU A 198 -22.14 25.23 -4.60
N LYS A 199 -23.39 25.50 -5.01
CA LYS A 199 -24.58 25.23 -4.19
C LYS A 199 -24.73 23.73 -3.90
N GLU A 200 -24.57 22.87 -4.91
CA GLU A 200 -24.65 21.41 -4.76
C GLU A 200 -23.46 20.86 -3.95
N ARG A 201 -22.25 21.39 -4.14
CA ARG A 201 -21.10 21.00 -3.32
C ARG A 201 -21.36 21.32 -1.85
N LYS A 202 -21.89 22.52 -1.56
CA LYS A 202 -22.25 22.91 -0.20
C LYS A 202 -23.34 22.00 0.39
N SER A 203 -24.38 21.68 -0.38
CA SER A 203 -25.46 20.80 0.08
C SER A 203 -24.98 19.38 0.39
N GLN A 204 -24.06 18.83 -0.40
CA GLN A 204 -23.47 17.52 -0.15
C GLN A 204 -22.58 17.49 1.10
N LEU A 205 -21.82 18.56 1.34
CA LEU A 205 -20.97 18.69 2.52
C LEU A 205 -21.77 18.92 3.81
N GLU A 206 -22.92 19.61 3.73
CA GLU A 206 -23.84 19.86 4.84
C GLU A 206 -24.87 18.74 5.04
N GLY A 207 -25.00 17.84 4.07
CA GLY A 207 -25.96 16.75 4.05
C GLY A 207 -25.66 15.63 5.05
N ALA A 208 -26.65 14.76 5.23
CA ALA A 208 -26.49 13.56 6.05
C ALA A 208 -25.45 12.62 5.44
N GLN A 209 -24.36 12.39 6.19
CA GLN A 209 -23.29 11.48 5.79
C GLN A 209 -23.74 10.02 5.96
N ALA A 210 -23.37 9.18 5.00
CA ALA A 210 -23.58 7.75 5.03
C ALA A 210 -22.42 7.03 5.72
N THR A 211 -22.73 5.87 6.29
CA THR A 211 -21.73 4.89 6.73
C THR A 211 -21.78 3.68 5.82
N LEU A 212 -20.63 3.25 5.32
CA LEU A 212 -20.45 2.09 4.46
C LEU A 212 -19.51 1.09 5.14
N ASN A 213 -19.97 -0.13 5.35
CA ASN A 213 -19.17 -1.23 5.86
C ASN A 213 -18.77 -2.14 4.70
N VAL A 214 -17.48 -2.18 4.37
CA VAL A 214 -16.93 -3.00 3.28
C VAL A 214 -16.26 -4.23 3.86
N SER A 215 -16.72 -5.40 3.46
CA SER A 215 -16.08 -6.69 3.79
C SER A 215 -15.68 -7.45 2.53
N SER A 216 -14.70 -8.33 2.64
CA SER A 216 -14.24 -9.15 1.52
C SER A 216 -14.05 -10.61 1.95
N GLN A 217 -14.32 -11.52 1.03
CA GLN A 217 -14.14 -12.95 1.23
C GLN A 217 -13.41 -13.55 0.02
N PRO A 218 -12.50 -14.52 0.20
CA PRO A 218 -12.13 -15.18 1.46
C PRO A 218 -10.95 -14.53 2.19
N ALA A 219 -10.35 -13.47 1.66
CA ALA A 219 -9.18 -12.79 2.23
C ALA A 219 -9.46 -11.30 2.43
N ASN A 220 -8.64 -10.66 3.26
CA ASN A 220 -8.64 -9.22 3.43
C ASN A 220 -8.05 -8.53 2.19
N ALA A 221 -8.50 -7.33 1.90
CA ALA A 221 -8.10 -6.58 0.71
C ALA A 221 -7.90 -5.10 1.03
N GLN A 222 -6.96 -4.46 0.33
CA GLN A 222 -6.90 -3.01 0.30
C GLN A 222 -8.16 -2.47 -0.36
N VAL A 223 -8.82 -1.52 0.31
CA VAL A 223 -10.08 -0.92 -0.13
C VAL A 223 -9.79 0.49 -0.63
N PHE A 224 -10.11 0.73 -1.90
CA PHE A 224 -10.13 2.05 -2.51
C PHE A 224 -11.58 2.44 -2.74
N VAL A 225 -11.96 3.63 -2.30
CA VAL A 225 -13.28 4.21 -2.57
C VAL A 225 -13.06 5.48 -3.37
N ASP A 226 -13.65 5.53 -4.56
CA ASP A 226 -13.55 6.67 -5.49
C ASP A 226 -12.09 7.00 -5.80
N GLY A 227 -11.30 5.96 -6.08
CA GLY A 227 -9.86 6.04 -6.35
C GLY A 227 -8.97 6.36 -5.15
N THR A 228 -9.55 6.66 -3.99
CA THR A 228 -8.79 7.01 -2.79
C THR A 228 -8.64 5.78 -1.89
N TYR A 229 -7.42 5.46 -1.47
CA TYR A 229 -7.20 4.42 -0.47
C TYR A 229 -7.89 4.78 0.86
N ARG A 230 -8.71 3.86 1.38
CA ARG A 230 -9.46 4.08 2.62
C ARG A 230 -9.08 3.13 3.76
N GLY A 231 -8.35 2.07 3.48
CA GLY A 231 -7.93 1.09 4.49
C GLY A 231 -7.92 -0.34 3.96
N VAL A 232 -8.11 -1.29 4.86
CA VAL A 232 -8.15 -2.73 4.57
C VAL A 232 -9.45 -3.32 5.10
N SER A 233 -10.11 -4.18 4.34
CA SER A 233 -11.33 -4.87 4.76
C SER A 233 -11.07 -5.89 5.88
N PRO A 234 -12.04 -6.13 6.79
CA PRO A 234 -13.29 -5.41 6.97
C PRO A 234 -13.08 -3.95 7.44
N LEU A 235 -13.79 -3.01 6.82
CA LEU A 235 -13.59 -1.58 6.99
C LEU A 235 -14.92 -0.84 7.13
N ALA A 236 -15.05 -0.05 8.20
CA ALA A 236 -16.19 0.86 8.39
C ALA A 236 -15.79 2.28 7.98
N LEU A 237 -16.49 2.83 6.99
CA LEU A 237 -16.26 4.15 6.44
C LEU A 237 -17.42 5.09 6.76
N SER A 238 -17.13 6.17 7.47
CA SER A 238 -18.05 7.28 7.69
C SER A 238 -17.69 8.48 6.82
N GLY A 239 -18.64 9.40 6.63
CA GLY A 239 -18.36 10.64 5.92
C GLY A 239 -18.46 10.55 4.40
N LEU A 240 -19.14 9.52 3.91
CA LEU A 240 -19.50 9.39 2.50
C LEU A 240 -20.83 10.10 2.23
N THR A 241 -21.04 10.53 0.98
CA THR A 241 -22.35 11.03 0.57
C THR A 241 -23.31 9.84 0.39
N ARG A 242 -24.61 10.10 0.23
CA ARG A 242 -25.59 9.04 -0.10
C ARG A 242 -25.60 8.73 -1.60
N ALA A 243 -24.44 8.40 -2.16
CA ALA A 243 -24.25 8.09 -3.57
C ALA A 243 -23.79 6.64 -3.78
N ASP A 244 -23.89 6.12 -5.00
CA ASP A 244 -23.29 4.84 -5.34
C ASP A 244 -21.80 5.05 -5.62
N HIS A 245 -20.97 4.88 -4.59
CA HIS A 245 -19.53 5.02 -4.62
C HIS A 245 -18.86 3.85 -5.33
N TYR A 246 -17.76 4.10 -6.03
CA TYR A 246 -16.98 3.07 -6.67
C TYR A 246 -16.01 2.46 -5.65
N VAL A 247 -16.08 1.15 -5.47
CA VAL A 247 -15.22 0.40 -4.54
C VAL A 247 -14.34 -0.54 -5.34
N THR A 248 -13.02 -0.41 -5.18
CA THR A 248 -12.01 -1.30 -5.75
C THR A 248 -11.29 -2.03 -4.62
N LEU A 249 -11.30 -3.36 -4.68
CA LEU A 249 -10.62 -4.24 -3.74
C LEU A 249 -9.40 -4.89 -4.38
N VAL A 250 -8.25 -4.75 -3.73
CA VAL A 250 -6.97 -5.27 -4.21
C VAL A 250 -6.35 -6.18 -3.14
N ALA A 251 -6.15 -7.45 -3.47
CA ALA A 251 -5.47 -8.42 -2.63
C ALA A 251 -4.46 -9.24 -3.46
N PRO A 252 -3.22 -9.46 -2.99
CA PRO A 252 -2.25 -10.29 -3.70
C PRO A 252 -2.75 -11.73 -3.89
N GLY A 253 -2.59 -12.28 -5.10
CA GLY A 253 -3.09 -13.62 -5.45
C GLY A 253 -4.58 -13.69 -5.80
N TYR A 254 -5.28 -12.55 -5.83
CA TYR A 254 -6.68 -12.45 -6.27
C TYR A 254 -6.80 -11.45 -7.42
N ALA A 255 -7.79 -11.65 -8.29
CA ALA A 255 -8.13 -10.67 -9.31
C ALA A 255 -8.72 -9.42 -8.65
N VAL A 256 -8.39 -8.24 -9.19
CA VAL A 256 -8.94 -6.98 -8.69
C VAL A 256 -10.46 -6.99 -8.88
N THR A 257 -11.17 -6.72 -7.79
CA THR A 257 -12.64 -6.75 -7.75
C THR A 257 -13.15 -5.33 -7.63
N GLU A 258 -14.09 -4.95 -8.50
CA GLU A 258 -14.68 -3.61 -8.53
C GLU A 258 -16.19 -3.70 -8.45
N GLY A 259 -16.82 -2.72 -7.82
CA GLY A 259 -18.27 -2.61 -7.75
C GLY A 259 -18.73 -1.26 -7.22
N ARG A 260 -20.05 -1.12 -7.07
CA ARG A 260 -20.66 0.09 -6.50
C ARG A 260 -21.30 -0.21 -5.15
N ALA A 261 -21.17 0.71 -4.21
CA ALA A 261 -21.76 0.61 -2.88
C ALA A 261 -22.18 1.99 -2.34
N ARG A 262 -23.26 2.06 -1.56
CA ARG A 262 -23.83 3.32 -1.07
C ARG A 262 -23.72 3.48 0.44
N GLU A 263 -24.61 2.81 1.16
CA GLU A 263 -24.68 2.85 2.62
C GLU A 263 -25.07 1.47 3.15
N GLY A 264 -24.65 1.18 4.38
CA GLY A 264 -24.90 -0.12 5.01
C GLY A 264 -23.77 -1.13 4.74
N GLU A 265 -24.13 -2.40 4.70
CA GLU A 265 -23.19 -3.51 4.57
C GLU A 265 -22.99 -3.92 3.11
N SER A 266 -21.74 -4.04 2.68
CA SER A 266 -21.36 -4.47 1.34
C SER A 266 -20.24 -5.50 1.42
N SER A 267 -20.54 -6.72 0.96
CA SER A 267 -19.61 -7.85 0.95
C SER A 267 -19.19 -8.17 -0.47
N PHE A 268 -17.89 -8.24 -0.73
CA PHE A 268 -17.30 -8.53 -2.04
C PHE A 268 -16.61 -9.90 -2.05
N THR A 269 -16.85 -10.69 -3.09
CA THR A 269 -16.21 -11.99 -3.29
C THR A 269 -15.00 -11.85 -4.21
N LEU A 270 -13.81 -12.13 -3.70
CA LEU A 270 -12.55 -12.06 -4.44
C LEU A 270 -12.34 -13.34 -5.26
N ALA A 271 -12.06 -13.18 -6.56
CA ALA A 271 -11.74 -14.29 -7.44
C ALA A 271 -10.26 -14.71 -7.27
N LYS A 272 -10.02 -15.96 -6.86
CA LYS A 272 -8.67 -16.51 -6.71
C LYS A 272 -7.99 -16.67 -8.07
N LEU A 273 -6.74 -16.25 -8.17
CA LEU A 273 -5.91 -16.49 -9.36
C LEU A 273 -5.33 -17.92 -9.34
N PRO A 274 -4.97 -18.50 -10.50
CA PRO A 274 -4.27 -19.79 -10.55
C PRO A 274 -2.95 -19.80 -9.76
N VAL A 275 -2.27 -18.65 -9.70
CA VAL A 275 -1.00 -18.48 -8.99
C VAL A 275 -1.16 -18.40 -7.46
N GLN A 276 -2.38 -18.25 -6.95
CA GLN A 276 -2.66 -17.96 -5.54
C GLN A 276 -2.08 -19.00 -4.58
N GLN A 277 -2.21 -20.30 -4.91
CA GLN A 277 -1.72 -21.37 -4.05
C GLN A 277 -0.19 -21.32 -3.89
N ARG A 278 0.53 -21.07 -5.00
CA ARG A 278 1.99 -20.95 -5.00
C ARG A 278 2.43 -19.69 -4.26
N TYR A 279 1.73 -18.58 -4.47
CA TYR A 279 1.96 -17.34 -3.73
C TYR A 279 1.80 -17.54 -2.22
N ALA A 280 0.68 -18.15 -1.79
CA ALA A 280 0.41 -18.42 -0.37
C ALA A 280 1.49 -19.30 0.26
N ALA A 281 1.94 -20.36 -0.44
CA ALA A 281 3.01 -21.23 0.04
C ALA A 281 4.35 -20.48 0.22
N LEU A 282 4.68 -19.55 -0.67
CA LEU A 282 5.88 -18.71 -0.53
C LEU A 282 5.76 -17.75 0.66
N VAL A 283 4.62 -17.07 0.81
CA VAL A 283 4.37 -16.17 1.95
C VAL A 283 4.46 -16.94 3.27
N GLU A 284 3.87 -18.13 3.35
CA GLU A 284 3.95 -18.98 4.53
C GLU A 284 5.39 -19.42 4.85
N ARG A 285 6.17 -19.81 3.83
CA ARG A 285 7.60 -20.17 4.01
C ARG A 285 8.43 -18.98 4.49
N ILE A 286 8.15 -17.78 3.97
CA ILE A 286 8.80 -16.54 4.38
C ILE A 286 8.47 -16.20 5.84
N ALA A 287 7.20 -16.32 6.22
CA ALA A 287 6.73 -16.03 7.59
C ALA A 287 7.33 -17.01 8.62
N LYS A 288 7.39 -18.31 8.30
CA LYS A 288 7.95 -19.34 9.19
C LYS A 288 9.45 -19.18 9.44
N ASN A 289 10.19 -18.75 8.43
CA ASN A 289 11.65 -18.66 8.46
C ASN A 289 12.13 -17.20 8.41
N ALA A 290 11.40 -16.28 9.05
CA ALA A 290 11.56 -14.84 8.87
C ALA A 290 12.96 -14.27 9.18
N ASP A 291 13.81 -15.02 9.90
CA ASP A 291 15.16 -14.60 10.27
C ASP A 291 16.26 -15.45 9.61
N ASP A 292 15.91 -16.47 8.83
CA ASP A 292 16.84 -17.42 8.21
C ASP A 292 17.10 -17.14 6.72
N GLU A 293 18.15 -17.74 6.16
CA GLU A 293 18.48 -17.62 4.73
C GLU A 293 17.37 -18.14 3.80
N GLU A 294 16.53 -19.06 4.30
CA GLU A 294 15.37 -19.58 3.57
C GLU A 294 14.36 -18.49 3.22
N ARG A 295 14.27 -17.41 4.03
CA ARG A 295 13.46 -16.23 3.73
C ARG A 295 13.85 -15.61 2.40
N ASP A 296 15.15 -15.32 2.24
CA ASP A 296 15.69 -14.61 1.09
C ASP A 296 15.53 -15.47 -0.19
N GLN A 297 15.72 -16.79 -0.08
CA GLN A 297 15.44 -17.73 -1.17
C GLN A 297 13.96 -17.71 -1.58
N ALA A 298 13.05 -17.73 -0.60
CA ALA A 298 11.61 -17.70 -0.85
C ALA A 298 11.13 -16.37 -1.45
N LEU A 299 11.74 -15.26 -1.03
CA LEU A 299 11.51 -13.96 -1.64
C LEU A 299 12.05 -13.87 -3.07
N GLN A 300 13.14 -14.56 -3.37
CA GLN A 300 13.69 -14.60 -4.72
C GLN A 300 12.74 -15.37 -5.63
N GLU A 301 12.26 -16.52 -5.17
CA GLU A 301 11.21 -17.28 -5.87
C GLU A 301 9.91 -16.47 -6.04
N LEU A 302 9.53 -15.64 -5.06
CA LEU A 302 8.39 -14.73 -5.18
C LEU A 302 8.62 -13.67 -6.26
N GLY A 303 9.82 -13.10 -6.34
CA GLY A 303 10.21 -12.16 -7.40
C GLY A 303 10.15 -12.80 -8.79
N VAL A 304 10.64 -14.04 -8.91
CA VAL A 304 10.53 -14.83 -10.16
C VAL A 304 9.07 -15.13 -10.50
N LEU A 305 8.25 -15.47 -9.50
CA LEU A 305 6.82 -15.75 -9.69
C LEU A 305 6.05 -14.52 -10.20
N ALA A 306 6.41 -13.34 -9.70
CA ALA A 306 5.82 -12.07 -10.07
C ALA A 306 6.48 -11.42 -11.31
N ASP A 307 7.52 -12.04 -11.89
CA ASP A 307 8.29 -11.49 -13.03
C ASP A 307 8.76 -10.04 -12.80
N VAL A 308 9.36 -9.80 -11.62
CA VAL A 308 9.92 -8.50 -11.24
C VAL A 308 11.42 -8.61 -10.93
N PRO A 309 12.24 -7.62 -11.32
CA PRO A 309 13.68 -7.64 -11.06
C PRO A 309 14.01 -7.31 -9.60
N GLN A 310 13.13 -6.62 -8.88
CA GLN A 310 13.32 -6.32 -7.45
C GLN A 310 12.06 -6.60 -6.62
N VAL A 311 12.29 -7.03 -5.37
CA VAL A 311 11.24 -7.19 -4.36
C VAL A 311 11.62 -6.39 -3.11
N LEU A 312 10.71 -5.53 -2.65
CA LEU A 312 10.76 -4.89 -1.34
C LEU A 312 9.82 -5.64 -0.40
N ALA A 313 10.38 -6.43 0.52
CA ALA A 313 9.61 -7.16 1.51
C ALA A 313 9.65 -6.47 2.88
N LEU A 314 8.54 -6.50 3.60
CA LEU A 314 8.39 -6.00 4.96
C LEU A 314 7.85 -7.12 5.84
N LEU A 315 8.67 -7.70 6.70
CA LEU A 315 8.24 -8.69 7.67
C LEU A 315 7.66 -7.97 8.88
N VAL A 316 6.38 -8.23 9.17
CA VAL A 316 5.63 -7.53 10.22
C VAL A 316 5.44 -8.46 11.41
N ARG A 317 5.97 -8.06 12.57
CA ARG A 317 5.80 -8.75 13.86
C ARG A 317 5.03 -7.86 14.84
N GLY A 318 4.13 -8.45 15.61
CA GLY A 318 3.32 -7.74 16.58
C GLY A 318 3.97 -7.65 17.96
N GLY A 319 3.75 -6.55 18.66
CA GLY A 319 3.89 -6.50 20.12
C GLY A 319 2.53 -6.76 20.81
N PRO A 320 2.50 -7.03 22.13
CA PRO A 320 1.26 -7.29 22.86
C PRO A 320 0.29 -6.10 22.79
N GLY A 321 -0.99 -6.39 22.54
CA GLY A 321 -2.05 -5.38 22.44
C GLY A 321 -1.81 -4.35 21.32
N ASN A 322 -1.91 -3.07 21.65
CA ASN A 322 -1.72 -1.96 20.70
C ASN A 322 -0.27 -1.49 20.59
N ALA A 323 0.69 -2.31 21.04
CA ALA A 323 2.10 -1.97 20.90
C ALA A 323 2.49 -1.78 19.41
N PRO A 324 3.48 -0.90 19.13
CA PRO A 324 4.02 -0.73 17.78
C PRO A 324 4.45 -2.07 17.17
N LEU A 325 4.28 -2.17 15.86
CA LEU A 325 4.74 -3.31 15.07
C LEU A 325 6.26 -3.24 14.95
N THR A 326 6.92 -4.38 15.06
CA THR A 326 8.34 -4.50 14.71
C THR A 326 8.43 -4.93 13.25
N VAL A 327 8.99 -4.07 12.41
CA VAL A 327 9.08 -4.29 10.96
C VAL A 327 10.53 -4.49 10.56
N THR A 328 10.80 -5.61 9.89
CA THR A 328 12.07 -5.87 9.21
C THR A 328 11.86 -5.70 7.71
N GLY A 329 12.44 -4.64 7.14
CA GLY A 329 12.38 -4.37 5.72
C GLY A 329 13.64 -4.82 5.01
N LEU A 330 13.47 -5.34 3.80
CA LEU A 330 14.54 -5.80 2.93
C LEU A 330 14.18 -5.53 1.47
N ARG A 331 15.12 -5.00 0.70
CA ARG A 331 14.98 -4.86 -0.76
C ARG A 331 16.00 -5.75 -1.42
N MET A 332 15.57 -6.56 -2.36
CA MET A 332 16.41 -7.57 -3.00
C MET A 332 16.34 -7.47 -4.53
N ASP A 333 17.50 -7.71 -5.16
CA ASP A 333 17.62 -8.00 -6.59
C ASP A 333 17.36 -9.48 -6.86
N VAL A 334 16.39 -9.77 -7.70
CA VAL A 334 15.91 -11.13 -7.97
C VAL A 334 16.88 -11.92 -8.85
N ALA A 335 17.72 -11.24 -9.65
CA ALA A 335 18.60 -11.92 -10.62
C ALA A 335 19.65 -12.79 -9.93
N ASP A 336 20.21 -12.33 -8.81
CA ASP A 336 21.25 -13.05 -8.08
C ASP A 336 21.01 -13.16 -6.57
N GLY A 337 19.89 -12.63 -6.07
CA GLY A 337 19.51 -12.64 -4.66
C GLY A 337 20.28 -11.61 -3.83
N HIS A 338 20.85 -10.57 -4.45
CA HIS A 338 21.55 -9.54 -3.70
C HIS A 338 20.58 -8.65 -2.93
N ASN A 339 20.73 -8.59 -1.60
CA ASN A 339 20.00 -7.64 -0.77
C ASN A 339 20.57 -6.22 -0.95
N LEU A 340 19.78 -5.38 -1.63
CA LEU A 340 20.03 -3.98 -1.95
C LEU A 340 19.73 -3.04 -0.78
N ALA A 341 18.86 -3.41 0.16
CA ALA A 341 18.65 -2.61 1.36
C ALA A 341 18.15 -3.48 2.50
N TYR A 342 18.42 -3.05 3.72
CA TYR A 342 17.93 -3.68 4.94
C TYR A 342 17.73 -2.62 6.01
N ALA A 343 16.58 -2.67 6.69
CA ALA A 343 16.30 -1.78 7.81
C ALA A 343 15.33 -2.45 8.79
N MET A 344 15.47 -2.12 10.06
CA MET A 344 14.53 -2.54 11.10
C MET A 344 14.01 -1.30 11.81
N GLY A 345 12.72 -1.30 12.14
CA GLY A 345 12.10 -0.17 12.82
C GLY A 345 10.78 -0.55 13.48
N GLN A 346 10.36 0.30 14.41
CA GLN A 346 9.02 0.22 14.98
C GLN A 346 8.06 1.08 14.16
N VAL A 347 6.89 0.53 13.85
CA VAL A 347 5.84 1.22 13.09
C VAL A 347 4.57 1.24 13.94
N PRO A 348 3.98 2.42 14.21
CA PRO A 348 2.72 2.50 14.95
C PRO A 348 1.57 1.87 14.16
N ARG A 349 0.52 1.44 14.88
CA ARG A 349 -0.72 0.93 14.29
C ARG A 349 -1.71 2.06 13.99
N GLY A 350 -2.73 1.77 13.18
CA GLY A 350 -3.82 2.71 12.86
C GLY A 350 -3.34 3.91 12.04
N ASP A 351 -3.98 5.06 12.24
CA ASP A 351 -3.78 6.27 11.42
C ASP A 351 -2.35 6.82 11.46
N ALA A 352 -1.62 6.56 12.55
CA ALA A 352 -0.22 6.97 12.69
C ALA A 352 0.76 6.15 11.83
N MET A 353 0.33 5.01 11.26
CA MET A 353 1.18 4.11 10.47
C MET A 353 1.84 4.81 9.28
N ALA A 354 1.10 5.70 8.60
CA ALA A 354 1.58 6.43 7.43
C ALA A 354 2.83 7.25 7.75
N THR A 355 2.73 8.14 8.74
CA THR A 355 3.83 9.01 9.18
C THR A 355 4.92 8.21 9.88
N GLY A 356 4.55 7.23 10.72
CA GLY A 356 5.52 6.49 11.51
C GLY A 356 6.35 5.46 10.75
N SER A 357 5.90 5.02 9.58
CA SER A 357 6.68 4.15 8.69
C SER A 357 7.61 4.93 7.76
N GLU A 358 7.46 6.26 7.62
CA GLU A 358 8.12 7.06 6.58
C GLU A 358 9.65 7.00 6.64
N ALA A 359 10.24 7.12 7.84
CA ALA A 359 11.70 7.07 7.99
C ALA A 359 12.27 5.69 7.60
N LEU A 360 11.60 4.61 8.04
CA LEU A 360 11.98 3.23 7.71
C LEU A 360 11.91 3.00 6.19
N LEU A 361 10.79 3.35 5.58
CA LEU A 361 10.54 3.14 4.15
C LEU A 361 11.48 3.99 3.28
N THR A 362 11.74 5.24 3.68
CA THR A 362 12.69 6.12 2.98
C THR A 362 14.10 5.54 2.98
N GLY A 363 14.53 4.92 4.09
CA GLY A 363 15.81 4.22 4.16
C GLY A 363 15.91 3.04 3.18
N LEU A 364 14.83 2.26 3.04
CA LEU A 364 14.79 1.07 2.18
C LEU A 364 14.82 1.38 0.67
N VAL A 365 14.25 2.53 0.28
CA VAL A 365 14.20 2.98 -1.12
C VAL A 365 15.33 3.95 -1.49
N GLY A 366 16.05 4.47 -0.50
CA GLY A 366 16.97 5.60 -0.67
C GLY A 366 18.35 5.26 -1.25
N GLN A 367 18.97 4.16 -0.82
CA GLN A 367 20.33 3.75 -1.24
C GLN A 367 20.39 2.25 -1.50
N ASP A 368 21.39 1.84 -2.30
CA ASP A 368 21.65 0.45 -2.64
C ASP A 368 22.91 -0.01 -1.88
N ALA A 369 22.82 -1.13 -1.18
CA ALA A 369 23.91 -1.72 -0.43
C ALA A 369 25.02 -2.16 -1.39
N ALA A 370 26.27 -1.96 -0.98
CA ALA A 370 27.41 -2.38 -1.77
C ALA A 370 27.57 -3.91 -1.71
N ARG A 371 27.97 -4.48 -2.85
CA ARG A 371 28.45 -5.86 -2.93
C ARG A 371 29.74 -6.02 -2.10
N VAL A 372 29.91 -7.18 -1.47
CA VAL A 372 31.13 -7.49 -0.70
C VAL A 372 32.06 -8.31 -1.59
N ASP A 373 33.24 -7.77 -1.88
CA ASP A 373 34.23 -8.38 -2.79
C ASP A 373 33.65 -8.75 -4.17
N GLY A 374 32.71 -7.93 -4.67
CA GLY A 374 32.00 -8.16 -5.93
C GLY A 374 30.92 -9.26 -5.89
N LYS A 375 30.75 -9.95 -4.75
CA LYS A 375 29.76 -11.02 -4.58
C LYS A 375 28.43 -10.47 -4.01
N PRO A 376 27.29 -11.08 -4.37
CA PRO A 376 26.00 -10.71 -3.79
C PRO A 376 25.95 -11.05 -2.30
N VAL A 377 25.43 -10.12 -1.50
CA VAL A 377 25.04 -10.38 -0.11
C VAL A 377 23.63 -10.97 -0.12
N LYS A 378 23.52 -12.28 0.14
CA LYS A 378 22.26 -13.04 -0.01
C LYS A 378 21.41 -13.14 1.25
N HIS A 379 21.96 -12.75 2.40
CA HIS A 379 21.24 -12.77 3.65
C HIS A 379 21.80 -11.73 4.61
N PHE A 380 20.90 -11.03 5.29
CA PHE A 380 21.23 -10.22 6.44
C PHE A 380 20.68 -10.93 7.68
N ALA A 381 21.58 -11.52 8.47
CA ALA A 381 21.23 -12.11 9.74
C ALA A 381 20.77 -11.01 10.69
N GLY A 382 19.52 -11.10 11.17
CA GLY A 382 18.96 -10.22 12.20
C GLY A 382 19.72 -10.24 13.53
N GLY A 383 20.69 -11.14 13.66
CA GLY A 383 21.77 -11.10 14.63
C GLY A 383 22.86 -12.11 14.24
N GLY A 384 24.11 -11.66 14.18
CA GLY A 384 25.27 -12.55 14.22
C GLY A 384 25.60 -13.37 12.96
N GLY A 385 25.88 -12.73 11.84
CA GLY A 385 26.45 -13.42 10.67
C GLY A 385 27.08 -12.51 9.60
N VAL A 386 27.31 -11.24 9.93
CA VAL A 386 27.81 -10.24 8.99
C VAL A 386 29.27 -9.94 9.33
N SER A 387 30.13 -9.75 8.32
CA SER A 387 31.51 -9.30 8.55
C SER A 387 31.49 -8.09 9.50
N ARG A 388 32.37 -8.07 10.51
CA ARG A 388 32.33 -7.07 11.60
C ARG A 388 32.17 -5.64 11.07
N LYS A 389 32.83 -5.33 9.94
CA LYS A 389 32.75 -4.03 9.28
C LYS A 389 31.41 -3.74 8.62
N THR A 390 30.84 -4.70 7.88
CA THR A 390 29.55 -4.55 7.23
C THR A 390 28.42 -4.45 8.26
N ALA A 391 28.49 -5.24 9.34
CA ALA A 391 27.59 -5.12 10.49
C ALA A 391 27.71 -3.73 11.10
N GLY A 392 28.94 -3.22 11.22
CA GLY A 392 29.23 -1.89 11.73
C GLY A 392 28.60 -0.77 10.92
N TYR A 393 28.73 -0.81 9.59
CA TYR A 393 28.16 0.23 8.71
C TYR A 393 26.63 0.19 8.65
N VAL A 394 26.04 -1.01 8.63
CA VAL A 394 24.57 -1.16 8.67
C VAL A 394 24.02 -0.69 10.02
N LEU A 395 24.67 -1.04 11.13
CA LEU A 395 24.31 -0.56 12.48
C LEU A 395 24.48 0.95 12.65
N LEU A 396 25.51 1.54 12.02
CA LEU A 396 25.67 2.99 11.96
C LEU A 396 24.53 3.67 11.20
N ALA A 397 24.20 3.15 10.00
CA ALA A 397 23.13 3.71 9.18
C ALA A 397 21.75 3.56 9.87
N THR A 398 21.47 2.40 10.46
CA THR A 398 20.24 2.19 11.26
C THR A 398 20.24 3.03 12.54
N GLY A 399 21.37 3.19 13.21
CA GLY A 399 21.50 4.07 14.38
C GLY A 399 21.15 5.52 14.06
N VAL A 400 21.63 6.04 12.92
CA VAL A 400 21.27 7.39 12.44
C VAL A 400 19.78 7.50 12.11
N ALA A 401 19.19 6.49 11.45
CA ALA A 401 17.77 6.50 11.14
C ALA A 401 16.88 6.43 12.40
N LEU A 402 17.24 5.60 13.38
CA LEU A 402 16.52 5.49 14.65
C LEU A 402 16.65 6.77 15.49
N LEU A 403 17.83 7.40 15.52
CA LEU A 403 18.04 8.71 16.14
C LEU A 403 17.17 9.79 15.49
N ALA A 404 17.13 9.84 14.16
CA ALA A 404 16.32 10.82 13.43
C ALA A 404 14.82 10.61 13.69
N GLY A 405 14.35 9.36 13.69
CA GLY A 405 12.98 9.01 14.05
C GLY A 405 12.64 9.37 15.49
N GLY A 406 13.54 9.06 16.43
CA GLY A 406 13.37 9.40 17.85
C GLY A 406 13.26 10.90 18.09
N ILE A 407 14.11 11.70 17.43
CA ILE A 407 14.03 13.17 17.49
C ILE A 407 12.71 13.67 16.91
N TYR A 408 12.28 13.15 15.76
CA TYR A 408 11.01 13.53 15.14
C TYR A 408 9.81 13.25 16.05
N PHE A 409 9.72 12.02 16.57
CA PHE A 409 8.63 11.65 17.49
C PHE A 409 8.69 12.40 18.81
N GLY A 410 9.89 12.80 19.27
CA GLY A 410 10.04 13.65 20.45
C GLY A 410 9.46 15.05 20.22
N LEU A 411 9.69 15.63 19.03
CA LEU A 411 9.08 16.91 18.64
C LEU A 411 7.56 16.79 18.53
N GLU A 412 7.05 15.71 17.94
CA GLU A 412 5.61 15.49 17.80
C GLU A 412 4.92 15.20 19.14
N ALA A 413 5.59 14.47 20.05
CA ALA A 413 5.13 14.27 21.42
C ALA A 413 5.08 15.60 22.20
N SER A 414 6.07 16.48 22.01
CA SER A 414 6.06 17.82 22.61
C SER A 414 4.91 18.66 22.08
N SER A 415 4.70 18.68 20.75
CA SER A 415 3.58 19.37 20.11
C SER A 415 2.23 18.89 20.65
N LYS A 416 2.03 17.57 20.77
CA LYS A 416 0.80 16.99 21.32
C LYS A 416 0.63 17.25 22.82
N SER A 417 1.72 17.31 23.58
CA SER A 417 1.70 17.73 24.99
C SER A 417 1.20 19.16 25.15
N ASP A 418 1.67 20.07 24.28
CA ASP A 418 1.22 21.46 24.29
C ASP A 418 -0.25 21.59 23.85
N ALA A 419 -0.66 20.84 22.82
CA ALA A 419 -2.06 20.76 22.41
C ALA A 419 -2.96 20.20 23.54
N PHE A 420 -2.50 19.18 24.26
CA PHE A 420 -3.22 18.61 25.41
C PHE A 420 -3.42 19.62 26.54
N LYS A 421 -2.42 20.45 26.85
CA LYS A 421 -2.52 21.51 27.87
C LYS A 421 -3.57 22.57 27.52
N THR A 422 -3.78 22.81 26.22
CA THR A 422 -4.77 23.77 25.73
C THR A 422 -6.16 23.17 25.51
N ALA A 423 -6.30 21.85 25.55
CA ALA A 423 -7.57 21.16 25.30
C ALA A 423 -8.45 21.12 26.57
N PRO A 424 -9.80 21.16 26.43
CA PRO A 424 -10.72 20.98 27.54
C PRO A 424 -10.54 19.61 28.20
N GLN A 425 -10.19 19.61 29.49
CA GLN A 425 -9.91 18.39 30.25
C GLN A 425 -11.19 17.56 30.46
N GLY A 426 -11.15 16.26 30.14
CA GLY A 426 -12.30 15.36 30.16
C GLY A 426 -13.04 15.20 28.82
N SER A 427 -12.57 15.84 27.75
CA SER A 427 -13.04 15.56 26.38
C SER A 427 -12.34 14.34 25.78
N THR A 428 -13.03 13.62 24.88
CA THR A 428 -12.46 12.51 24.09
C THR A 428 -11.20 12.93 23.32
N ARG A 429 -11.16 14.18 22.84
CA ARG A 429 -10.00 14.78 22.19
C ARG A 429 -8.81 14.94 23.14
N ALA A 430 -9.03 15.34 24.38
CA ALA A 430 -7.95 15.43 25.37
C ALA A 430 -7.41 14.05 25.72
N GLU A 431 -8.28 13.03 25.83
CA GLU A 431 -7.84 11.65 26.04
C GLU A 431 -7.02 11.09 24.87
N ASP A 432 -7.41 11.38 23.63
CA ASP A 432 -6.68 10.97 22.42
C ASP A 432 -5.31 11.67 22.29
N LEU A 433 -5.25 12.98 22.56
CA LEU A 433 -4.00 13.72 22.59
C LEU A 433 -3.04 13.19 23.67
N LYS A 434 -3.57 12.80 24.83
CA LYS A 434 -2.81 12.22 25.94
C LYS A 434 -2.29 10.82 25.61
N SER A 435 -3.13 9.94 25.07
CA SER A 435 -2.74 8.57 24.72
C SER A 435 -1.71 8.59 23.59
N THR A 436 -1.98 9.35 22.53
CA THR A 436 -1.08 9.42 21.36
C THR A 436 0.22 10.15 21.69
N GLY A 437 0.17 11.23 22.48
CA GLY A 437 1.37 11.92 22.95
C GLY A 437 2.28 11.04 23.80
N LYS A 438 1.71 10.20 24.68
CA LYS A 438 2.48 9.21 25.45
C LYS A 438 3.10 8.14 24.57
N THR A 439 2.37 7.64 23.57
CA THR A 439 2.90 6.67 22.60
C THR A 439 4.07 7.28 21.82
N TYR A 440 3.96 8.53 21.37
CA TYR A 440 5.03 9.21 20.64
C TYR A 440 6.24 9.49 21.53
N ALA A 441 6.04 9.87 22.79
CA ALA A 441 7.14 10.02 23.75
C ALA A 441 7.88 8.69 23.98
N LEU A 442 7.13 7.58 24.12
CA LEU A 442 7.73 6.25 24.26
C LEU A 442 8.52 5.84 23.01
N VAL A 443 7.98 6.09 21.81
CA VAL A 443 8.68 5.83 20.55
C VAL A 443 9.91 6.73 20.40
N ALA A 444 9.85 7.97 20.87
CA ALA A 444 10.99 8.89 20.90
C ALA A 444 12.11 8.36 21.79
N ASP A 445 11.79 7.97 23.03
CA ASP A 445 12.76 7.45 23.99
C ASP A 445 13.41 6.16 23.49
N ILE A 446 12.61 5.23 22.96
CA ILE A 446 13.10 3.98 22.38
C ILE A 446 13.96 4.27 21.13
N GLY A 447 13.52 5.17 20.25
CA GLY A 447 14.25 5.54 19.03
C GLY A 447 15.60 6.17 19.33
N VAL A 448 15.66 7.09 20.29
CA VAL A 448 16.93 7.72 20.72
C VAL A 448 17.85 6.71 21.39
N LEU A 449 17.34 5.90 22.33
CA LEU A 449 18.15 4.91 23.03
C LEU A 449 18.66 3.82 22.09
N ALA A 450 17.78 3.24 21.28
CA ALA A 450 18.15 2.23 20.29
C ALA A 450 19.08 2.81 19.22
N GLY A 451 18.88 4.06 18.81
CA GLY A 451 19.74 4.77 17.89
C GLY A 451 21.15 4.99 18.44
N LEU A 452 21.29 5.43 19.70
CA LEU A 452 22.58 5.59 20.38
C LEU A 452 23.30 4.25 20.59
N VAL A 453 22.58 3.22 21.03
CA VAL A 453 23.14 1.87 21.22
C VAL A 453 23.61 1.30 19.87
N SER A 454 22.82 1.46 18.82
CA SER A 454 23.16 1.00 17.46
C SER A 454 24.32 1.79 16.85
N ALA A 455 24.37 3.10 17.05
CA ALA A 455 25.50 3.94 16.60
C ALA A 455 26.79 3.59 17.35
N GLY A 456 26.72 3.33 18.66
CA GLY A 456 27.87 2.92 19.47
C GLY A 456 28.39 1.53 19.07
N ALA A 457 27.50 0.54 18.97
CA ALA A 457 27.84 -0.81 18.51
C ALA A 457 28.33 -0.80 17.06
N GLY A 458 27.68 -0.03 16.18
CA GLY A 458 28.04 0.13 14.78
C GLY A 458 29.42 0.75 14.58
N SER A 459 29.71 1.84 15.30
CA SER A 459 31.04 2.49 15.28
C SER A 459 32.14 1.54 15.76
N TYR A 460 31.88 0.82 16.85
CA TYR A 460 32.83 -0.16 17.37
C TYR A 460 33.10 -1.29 16.36
N LEU A 461 32.06 -1.80 15.70
CA LEU A 461 32.21 -2.89 14.74
C LEU A 461 32.79 -2.43 13.39
N ALA A 462 32.52 -1.19 12.96
CA ALA A 462 33.03 -0.62 11.72
C ALA A 462 34.52 -0.26 11.78
N PHE A 463 34.98 0.27 12.91
CA PHE A 463 36.30 0.92 13.01
C PHE A 463 37.31 0.23 13.94
N TYR A 464 36.92 -0.75 14.77
CA TYR A 464 37.86 -1.40 15.70
C TYR A 464 38.70 -2.50 15.03
N LYS A 465 40.02 -2.32 14.98
CA LYS A 465 41.01 -3.26 14.38
C LYS A 465 41.81 -3.94 15.49
N LYS A 466 41.72 -5.27 15.63
CA LYS A 466 42.60 -6.05 16.54
C LYS A 466 43.99 -6.18 15.89
N GLY A 467 44.88 -5.25 16.20
CA GLY A 467 46.31 -5.39 15.89
C GLY A 467 46.99 -6.25 16.95
N GLY A 468 47.62 -7.34 16.54
CA GLY A 468 48.58 -8.08 17.36
C GLY A 468 49.92 -7.33 17.40
N GLY A 469 50.48 -7.17 18.60
CA GLY A 469 51.79 -6.57 18.86
C GLY A 469 51.93 -6.20 20.33
N SER A 470 52.55 -7.09 21.11
CA SER A 470 52.84 -6.92 22.54
C SER A 470 53.91 -5.84 22.79
N SER A 471 53.61 -4.84 23.63
CA SER A 471 54.26 -4.64 24.95
C SER A 471 53.92 -3.26 25.56
N SER A 472 53.51 -3.32 26.84
CA SER A 472 53.42 -2.31 27.90
C SER A 472 53.13 -0.83 27.59
N SER A 473 51.96 -0.37 28.02
CA SER A 473 51.87 0.80 28.92
C SER A 473 50.58 0.71 29.76
N ALA A 474 50.71 0.99 31.06
CA ALA A 474 49.70 0.82 32.10
C ALA A 474 48.46 1.73 31.89
N PRO A 475 47.26 1.35 32.39
CA PRO A 475 46.09 2.20 32.30
C PRO A 475 46.19 3.40 33.26
N ALA A 476 45.94 4.59 32.71
CA ALA A 476 45.80 5.82 33.46
C ALA A 476 44.55 5.81 34.34
N SER A 477 44.71 6.26 35.58
CA SER A 477 43.67 6.44 36.59
C SER A 477 42.53 7.36 36.11
N PRO A 478 41.29 7.17 36.58
CA PRO A 478 40.19 8.08 36.30
C PRO A 478 40.37 9.44 37.01
N PRO A 479 39.94 10.56 36.41
CA PRO A 479 39.98 11.90 37.03
C PRO A 479 38.89 12.06 38.11
N PRO A 480 39.08 12.99 39.07
CA PRO A 480 38.40 12.97 40.36
C PRO A 480 36.95 13.47 40.30
N GLU A 481 36.11 12.83 41.10
CA GLU A 481 34.73 13.21 41.37
C GLU A 481 34.69 14.51 42.18
N LYS A 482 33.90 15.49 41.70
CA LYS A 482 33.68 16.77 42.39
C LYS A 482 32.75 16.55 43.59
N ALA A 483 33.25 16.89 44.77
CA ALA A 483 32.48 16.99 46.01
C ALA A 483 31.49 18.18 45.99
N ALA A 484 30.34 17.97 46.63
CA ALA A 484 29.47 19.01 47.21
C ALA A 484 29.01 18.52 48.60
N PRO A 485 28.65 19.42 49.54
CA PRO A 485 29.30 19.47 50.85
C PRO A 485 28.55 18.79 52.02
N ALA A 486 29.33 18.61 53.08
CA ALA A 486 29.03 17.98 54.36
C ALA A 486 27.85 18.56 55.14
N ARG A 487 27.19 17.70 55.92
CA ARG A 487 26.47 18.08 57.12
C ARG A 487 26.60 17.02 58.22
N GLU A 488 27.44 17.38 59.19
CA GLU A 488 27.42 17.07 60.63
C GLU A 488 27.04 15.65 61.11
N GLU A 489 28.06 14.92 61.56
CA GLU A 489 27.93 13.81 62.49
C GLU A 489 27.79 14.32 63.94
N LYS A 490 26.90 13.69 64.73
CA LYS A 490 27.18 13.16 66.08
C LYS A 490 26.04 12.22 66.53
N PRO A 491 26.29 11.29 67.47
CA PRO A 491 25.92 9.89 67.32
C PRO A 491 24.79 9.47 68.25
N MET A 492 23.97 8.50 67.85
CA MET A 492 23.15 7.73 68.79
C MET A 492 23.31 6.24 68.52
N LYS A 493 23.59 5.57 69.64
CA LYS A 493 23.80 4.14 69.80
C LYS A 493 22.49 3.38 69.60
N GLU A 494 22.63 2.06 69.51
CA GLU A 494 21.60 1.02 69.61
C GLU A 494 20.87 0.64 68.32
N ALA A 495 21.35 -0.49 67.75
CA ALA A 495 20.68 -1.26 66.73
C ALA A 495 19.53 -2.06 67.37
N LEU A 496 18.32 -1.89 66.82
CA LEU A 496 17.20 -2.81 67.05
C LEU A 496 17.22 -3.91 65.96
N PRO A 497 17.03 -5.18 66.33
CA PRO A 497 17.28 -6.33 65.45
C PRO A 497 16.16 -6.57 64.42
N MET A 498 16.57 -6.97 63.21
CA MET A 498 15.68 -7.49 62.17
C MET A 498 15.15 -8.89 62.52
N PRO A 499 13.94 -9.27 62.10
CA PRO A 499 13.39 -10.60 62.31
C PRO A 499 14.09 -11.68 61.45
N PRO A 500 14.27 -12.92 61.97
CA PRO A 500 15.00 -13.98 61.27
C PRO A 500 14.16 -14.68 60.16
N PRO A 501 14.82 -15.24 59.14
CA PRO A 501 14.17 -16.04 58.09
C PRO A 501 13.72 -17.44 58.58
N PRO A 502 12.70 -18.06 57.94
CA PRO A 502 12.20 -19.36 58.35
C PRO A 502 13.19 -20.51 58.05
N PRO A 503 13.29 -21.54 58.91
CA PRO A 503 14.32 -22.58 58.79
C PRO A 503 13.94 -23.69 57.80
N ALA A 504 14.96 -24.17 57.10
CA ALA A 504 14.97 -25.42 56.35
C ALA A 504 14.95 -26.64 57.31
N ALA A 505 14.14 -27.65 56.99
CA ALA A 505 14.12 -28.94 57.68
C ALA A 505 14.61 -30.06 56.76
N LYS A 506 15.43 -30.93 57.35
CA LYS A 506 16.19 -32.03 56.74
C LYS A 506 15.35 -33.31 56.55
N THR A 507 15.91 -34.14 55.68
CA THR A 507 15.58 -35.47 55.16
C THR A 507 15.50 -36.66 56.15
N GLU A 508 14.88 -37.74 55.62
CA GLU A 508 14.93 -39.21 55.92
C GLU A 508 13.78 -39.85 56.74
N PRO A 509 13.50 -41.17 56.62
CA PRO A 509 13.54 -42.08 55.46
C PRO A 509 12.27 -43.01 55.33
N ALA A 510 12.25 -43.88 54.31
CA ALA A 510 11.19 -44.84 53.98
C ALA A 510 11.15 -46.14 54.84
N PRO A 511 10.08 -46.96 54.72
CA PRO A 511 10.21 -48.41 54.86
C PRO A 511 9.64 -49.24 53.67
N LYS A 512 10.27 -50.42 53.49
CA LYS A 512 10.05 -51.53 52.52
C LYS A 512 8.96 -52.52 53.01
N ALA A 513 8.07 -53.06 52.17
CA ALA A 513 8.07 -54.32 51.38
C ALA A 513 7.82 -55.67 52.13
N ASN A 514 6.87 -56.50 51.65
CA ASN A 514 7.04 -57.88 51.09
C ASN A 514 5.90 -58.90 51.36
N ALA A 515 5.55 -59.68 50.33
CA ALA A 515 5.46 -61.17 50.28
C ALA A 515 5.02 -61.61 48.85
N THR A 516 5.87 -62.20 47.97
CA THR A 516 6.19 -63.64 47.75
C THR A 516 4.95 -64.47 47.38
N SER A 517 4.83 -65.17 46.23
CA SER A 517 5.61 -66.35 45.79
C SER A 517 5.27 -66.80 44.34
N THR A 518 6.27 -67.29 43.59
CA THR A 518 6.18 -68.19 42.42
C THR A 518 6.11 -69.68 42.87
N PRO A 519 5.62 -70.64 42.04
CA PRO A 519 6.52 -71.44 41.17
C PRO A 519 5.94 -71.96 39.82
N THR A 520 6.89 -72.31 38.93
CA THR A 520 6.93 -72.90 37.56
C THR A 520 6.62 -74.43 37.48
N PRO A 521 6.74 -75.20 36.34
CA PRO A 521 6.79 -74.93 34.86
C PRO A 521 5.99 -75.95 33.97
N ALA A 522 6.18 -75.86 32.62
CA ALA A 522 5.84 -76.78 31.50
C ALA A 522 4.65 -76.28 30.63
N THR A 523 4.71 -76.16 29.30
CA THR A 523 5.40 -76.95 28.26
C THR A 523 5.60 -76.09 26.99
N GLU A 524 6.73 -76.27 26.28
CA GLU A 524 6.99 -75.76 24.93
C GLU A 524 5.95 -76.26 23.90
N PRO A 525 5.76 -75.54 22.79
CA PRO A 525 6.29 -76.14 21.57
C PRO A 525 7.10 -75.18 20.69
N ALA A 526 7.95 -75.85 19.90
CA ALA A 526 8.96 -75.38 18.96
C ALA A 526 8.54 -74.27 17.97
N PRO A 527 9.53 -73.52 17.43
CA PRO A 527 9.30 -72.47 16.45
C PRO A 527 9.01 -73.06 15.07
N ALA A 528 7.81 -72.83 14.56
CA ALA A 528 7.50 -73.02 13.16
C ALA A 528 7.99 -71.80 12.34
N ASN A 529 8.83 -72.09 11.36
CA ASN A 529 9.31 -71.20 10.31
C ASN A 529 8.30 -70.12 9.90
N ASN A 530 8.66 -68.85 10.09
CA ASN A 530 8.14 -67.76 9.27
C ASN A 530 9.32 -66.93 8.73
N PRO A 531 9.33 -66.63 7.42
CA PRO A 531 10.47 -66.08 6.70
C PRO A 531 10.81 -64.63 7.13
N PRO A 532 12.03 -64.14 6.82
CA PRO A 532 12.44 -62.78 7.16
C PRO A 532 11.49 -61.73 6.56
N PRO A 533 11.40 -60.54 7.18
CA PRO A 533 10.57 -59.45 6.68
C PRO A 533 10.97 -59.10 5.24
N PRO A 534 10.03 -58.74 4.36
CA PRO A 534 10.34 -58.35 3.00
C PRO A 534 11.28 -57.13 3.05
N VAL A 535 12.44 -57.29 2.44
CA VAL A 535 13.27 -56.18 2.00
C VAL A 535 12.40 -55.40 1.04
N PHE A 536 11.97 -54.20 1.44
CA PHE A 536 11.38 -53.25 0.52
C PHE A 536 12.49 -52.77 -0.41
N ASP A 537 12.58 -53.40 -1.58
CA ASP A 537 13.26 -52.80 -2.71
C ASP A 537 12.60 -51.44 -3.00
N PRO A 538 13.38 -50.37 -3.24
CA PRO A 538 12.83 -49.11 -3.66
C PRO A 538 12.03 -49.32 -4.97
N PRO A 539 10.91 -48.62 -5.17
CA PRO A 539 10.10 -48.78 -6.37
C PRO A 539 10.95 -48.55 -7.62
N PRO A 540 10.77 -49.33 -8.69
CA PRO A 540 11.52 -49.15 -9.92
C PRO A 540 11.36 -47.70 -10.39
N GLN A 541 12.48 -47.06 -10.68
CA GLN A 541 12.48 -45.74 -11.29
C GLN A 541 11.57 -45.77 -12.52
N PRO A 542 10.68 -44.77 -12.71
CA PRO A 542 9.92 -44.68 -13.96
C PRO A 542 10.93 -44.68 -15.11
N PRO A 543 10.68 -45.43 -16.20
CA PRO A 543 11.60 -45.47 -17.32
C PRO A 543 11.89 -44.03 -17.77
N PRO A 544 13.12 -43.72 -18.21
CA PRO A 544 13.42 -42.40 -18.75
C PRO A 544 12.38 -42.08 -19.82
N ALA A 545 11.82 -40.87 -19.74
CA ALA A 545 10.82 -40.39 -20.69
C ALA A 545 11.31 -40.74 -22.11
N PRO A 546 10.47 -41.40 -22.94
CA PRO A 546 10.91 -41.79 -24.27
C PRO A 546 11.39 -40.54 -25.00
N PRO A 547 12.53 -40.58 -25.71
CA PRO A 547 12.94 -39.45 -26.53
C PRO A 547 11.75 -39.12 -27.45
N ALA A 548 11.35 -37.84 -27.47
CA ALA A 548 10.19 -37.37 -28.19
C ALA A 548 10.09 -38.10 -29.54
N LYS A 549 9.08 -38.98 -29.67
CA LYS A 549 8.85 -39.71 -30.91
C LYS A 549 8.78 -38.64 -32.01
N LYS A 550 9.73 -38.65 -32.93
CA LYS A 550 9.59 -37.91 -34.18
C LYS A 550 8.38 -38.50 -34.87
N LEU A 551 7.21 -37.86 -34.71
CA LEU A 551 5.95 -38.23 -35.33
C LEU A 551 6.24 -38.61 -36.79
N THR A 552 5.82 -39.81 -37.19
CA THR A 552 5.98 -40.22 -38.59
C THR A 552 5.20 -39.26 -39.48
N ARG A 553 5.61 -39.10 -40.74
CA ARG A 553 4.93 -38.17 -41.67
C ARG A 553 3.41 -38.41 -41.73
N LYS A 554 2.99 -39.67 -41.62
CA LYS A 554 1.58 -40.10 -41.61
C LYS A 554 0.81 -39.70 -40.36
N GLU A 555 1.47 -39.69 -39.18
CA GLU A 555 0.85 -39.25 -37.92
C GLU A 555 0.70 -37.72 -37.87
N ARG A 556 1.68 -36.96 -38.38
CA ARG A 556 1.56 -35.49 -38.49
C ARG A 556 0.47 -35.07 -39.46
N GLU A 557 0.30 -35.80 -40.56
CA GLU A 557 -0.79 -35.54 -41.51
C GLU A 557 -2.17 -35.86 -40.89
N ALA A 558 -2.28 -36.90 -40.06
CA ALA A 558 -3.51 -37.23 -39.34
C ALA A 558 -3.85 -36.19 -38.25
N GLU A 559 -2.85 -35.71 -37.52
CA GLU A 559 -3.02 -34.67 -36.49
C GLU A 559 -3.36 -33.31 -37.09
N ALA A 560 -2.69 -32.92 -38.19
CA ALA A 560 -3.02 -31.71 -38.94
C ALA A 560 -4.45 -31.75 -39.51
N LYS A 561 -4.94 -32.92 -39.92
CA LYS A 561 -6.33 -33.10 -40.38
C LYS A 561 -7.33 -32.96 -39.24
N ARG A 562 -7.00 -33.45 -38.03
CA ARG A 562 -7.84 -33.28 -36.83
C ARG A 562 -7.88 -31.82 -36.38
N GLN A 563 -6.74 -31.13 -36.34
CA GLN A 563 -6.66 -29.71 -36.00
C GLN A 563 -7.47 -28.85 -36.98
N ARG A 564 -7.37 -29.11 -38.30
CA ARG A 564 -8.20 -28.40 -39.30
C ARG A 564 -9.69 -28.69 -39.15
N ALA A 565 -10.07 -29.91 -38.77
CA ALA A 565 -11.47 -30.26 -38.52
C ALA A 565 -12.03 -29.58 -37.25
N GLU A 566 -11.20 -29.48 -36.20
CA GLU A 566 -11.55 -28.80 -34.96
C GLU A 566 -11.63 -27.29 -35.14
N GLU A 567 -10.68 -26.68 -35.86
CA GLU A 567 -10.72 -25.26 -36.21
C GLU A 567 -11.93 -24.92 -37.08
N ALA A 568 -12.30 -25.79 -38.02
CA ALA A 568 -13.53 -25.63 -38.81
C ALA A 568 -14.79 -25.75 -37.95
N ARG A 569 -14.79 -26.60 -36.91
CA ARG A 569 -15.91 -26.71 -35.96
C ARG A 569 -16.03 -25.45 -35.11
N LEU A 570 -14.92 -24.94 -34.57
CA LEU A 570 -14.88 -23.71 -33.79
C LEU A 570 -15.36 -22.49 -34.60
N LYS A 571 -14.94 -22.37 -35.87
CA LYS A 571 -15.43 -21.31 -36.77
C LYS A 571 -16.95 -21.37 -36.99
N ARG A 572 -17.52 -22.57 -37.15
CA ARG A 572 -18.97 -22.74 -37.28
C ARG A 572 -19.72 -22.41 -36.00
N GLU A 573 -19.18 -22.78 -34.84
CA GLU A 573 -19.77 -22.45 -33.54
C GLU A 573 -19.72 -20.94 -33.27
N GLU A 574 -18.62 -20.27 -33.63
CA GLU A 574 -18.49 -18.81 -33.51
C GLU A 574 -19.44 -18.08 -34.47
N GLU A 575 -19.60 -18.56 -35.70
CA GLU A 575 -20.54 -17.98 -36.66
C GLU A 575 -22.00 -18.16 -36.19
N GLN A 576 -22.33 -19.31 -35.59
CA GLN A 576 -23.64 -19.55 -35.00
C GLN A 576 -23.90 -18.62 -33.82
N ARG A 577 -22.94 -18.47 -32.90
CA ARG A 577 -23.03 -17.54 -31.77
C ARG A 577 -23.23 -16.09 -32.22
N LYS A 578 -22.56 -15.67 -33.29
CA LYS A 578 -22.75 -14.32 -33.87
C LYS A 578 -24.15 -14.13 -34.44
N LYS A 579 -24.73 -15.14 -35.09
CA LYS A 579 -26.11 -15.10 -35.58
C LYS A 579 -27.12 -15.04 -34.43
N ASP A 580 -26.92 -15.84 -33.39
CA ASP A 580 -27.79 -15.86 -32.21
C ASP A 580 -27.72 -14.52 -31.44
N GLU A 581 -26.52 -13.93 -31.31
CA GLU A 581 -26.35 -12.60 -30.69
C GLU A 581 -27.00 -11.48 -31.53
N GLU A 582 -26.90 -11.54 -32.86
CA GLU A 582 -27.56 -10.57 -33.74
C GLU A 582 -29.08 -10.69 -33.69
N GLU A 583 -29.63 -11.91 -33.63
CA GLU A 583 -31.06 -12.14 -33.47
C GLU A 583 -31.56 -11.63 -32.12
N GLN A 584 -30.79 -11.87 -31.04
CA GLN A 584 -31.13 -11.37 -29.72
C GLN A 584 -31.12 -9.84 -29.67
N ARG A 585 -30.11 -9.19 -30.28
CA ARG A 585 -30.06 -7.73 -30.40
C ARG A 585 -31.26 -7.15 -31.15
N LYS A 586 -31.71 -7.81 -32.22
CA LYS A 586 -32.91 -7.38 -32.97
C LYS A 586 -34.18 -7.49 -32.11
N LYS A 587 -34.32 -8.55 -31.32
CA LYS A 587 -35.44 -8.72 -30.38
C LYS A 587 -35.42 -7.67 -29.27
N ASP A 588 -34.26 -7.38 -28.71
CA ASP A 588 -34.10 -6.37 -27.65
C ASP A 588 -34.38 -4.95 -28.18
N GLU A 589 -33.95 -4.65 -29.42
CA GLU A 589 -34.26 -3.36 -30.07
C GLU A 589 -35.75 -3.21 -30.37
N GLU A 590 -36.43 -4.26 -30.84
CA GLU A 590 -37.88 -4.25 -31.08
C GLU A 590 -38.66 -4.10 -29.76
N ALA A 591 -38.24 -4.79 -28.69
CA ALA A 591 -38.84 -4.66 -27.37
C ALA A 591 -38.69 -3.24 -26.82
N LYS A 592 -37.51 -2.63 -26.99
CA LYS A 592 -37.26 -1.24 -26.58
C LYS A 592 -38.13 -0.25 -27.36
N ARG A 593 -38.25 -0.42 -28.68
CA ARG A 593 -39.14 0.43 -29.50
C ARG A 593 -40.60 0.35 -29.06
N LYS A 594 -41.10 -0.84 -28.73
CA LYS A 594 -42.46 -1.02 -28.20
C LYS A 594 -42.65 -0.35 -26.84
N ALA A 595 -41.67 -0.47 -25.94
CA ALA A 595 -41.70 0.18 -24.63
C ALA A 595 -41.70 1.72 -24.74
N ASP A 596 -40.87 2.27 -25.63
CA ASP A 596 -40.80 3.72 -25.88
C ASP A 596 -42.12 4.26 -26.48
N GLU A 597 -42.75 3.51 -27.40
CA GLU A 597 -44.06 3.88 -27.97
C GLU A 597 -45.17 3.84 -26.91
N GLU A 598 -45.19 2.83 -26.04
CA GLU A 598 -46.16 2.73 -24.95
C GLU A 598 -45.97 3.86 -23.91
N ALA A 599 -44.73 4.18 -23.57
CA ALA A 599 -44.41 5.29 -22.66
C ALA A 599 -44.89 6.63 -23.24
N LYS A 600 -44.70 6.86 -24.54
CA LYS A 600 -45.17 8.06 -25.23
C LYS A 600 -46.70 8.16 -25.21
N ARG A 601 -47.40 7.06 -25.47
CA ARG A 601 -48.88 7.01 -25.39
C ARG A 601 -49.39 7.35 -23.98
N LYS A 602 -48.76 6.81 -22.94
CA LYS A 602 -49.12 7.11 -21.54
C LYS A 602 -48.87 8.59 -21.19
N ALA A 603 -47.77 9.16 -21.64
CA ALA A 603 -47.45 10.57 -21.43
C ALA A 603 -48.45 11.50 -22.14
N ASP A 604 -48.84 11.19 -23.37
CA ASP A 604 -49.83 11.96 -24.13
C ASP A 604 -51.23 11.88 -23.47
N GLU A 605 -51.61 10.72 -22.94
CA GLU A 605 -52.87 10.54 -22.22
C GLU A 605 -52.89 11.31 -20.89
N GLU A 606 -51.79 11.29 -20.13
CA GLU A 606 -51.63 12.06 -18.90
C GLU A 606 -51.66 13.58 -19.15
N ALA A 607 -51.01 14.04 -20.22
CA ALA A 607 -51.03 15.44 -20.63
C ALA A 607 -52.45 15.90 -21.02
N LYS A 608 -53.23 15.03 -21.68
CA LYS A 608 -54.62 15.30 -22.02
C LYS A 608 -55.51 15.38 -20.76
N ARG A 609 -55.33 14.47 -19.81
CA ARG A 609 -56.04 14.50 -18.51
C ARG A 609 -55.75 15.79 -17.73
N LYS A 610 -54.48 16.21 -17.64
CA LYS A 610 -54.10 17.47 -16.98
C LYS A 610 -54.74 18.70 -17.63
N ARG A 611 -54.81 18.76 -18.97
CA ARG A 611 -55.48 19.84 -19.70
C ARG A 611 -57.00 19.87 -19.49
N GLU A 612 -57.64 18.72 -19.35
CA GLU A 612 -59.08 18.62 -19.05
C GLU A 612 -59.39 19.00 -17.59
N GLU A 613 -58.49 18.67 -16.66
CA GLU A 613 -58.59 19.03 -15.24
C GLU A 613 -58.37 20.53 -15.03
N GLU A 614 -57.42 21.13 -15.76
CA GLU A 614 -57.16 22.58 -15.75
C GLU A 614 -58.35 23.39 -16.30
N LYS A 615 -59.07 22.87 -17.31
CA LYS A 615 -60.31 23.47 -17.83
C LYS A 615 -61.50 23.37 -16.88
N LYS A 616 -61.48 22.44 -15.92
CA LYS A 616 -62.53 22.24 -14.91
C LYS A 616 -62.29 23.01 -13.62
N ARG A 617 -61.13 23.66 -13.46
CA ARG A 617 -60.88 24.55 -12.32
C ARG A 617 -61.70 25.83 -12.50
N PRO A 618 -62.58 26.20 -11.56
CA PRO A 618 -63.28 27.48 -11.62
C PRO A 618 -62.22 28.61 -11.56
N LYS A 619 -62.36 29.60 -12.44
CA LYS A 619 -61.51 30.79 -12.41
C LYS A 619 -61.82 31.52 -11.10
N LEU A 620 -60.81 31.68 -10.22
CA LEU A 620 -60.91 32.65 -9.13
C LEU A 620 -60.93 34.04 -9.78
N ASP A 621 -62.01 34.77 -9.53
CA ASP A 621 -62.12 36.17 -9.92
C ASP A 621 -61.19 37.03 -9.04
N GLU A 622 -60.55 38.02 -9.66
CA GLU A 622 -59.54 38.91 -9.05
C GLU A 622 -60.07 39.76 -7.87
N ASP A 623 -61.38 39.75 -7.60
CA ASP A 623 -61.99 40.50 -6.50
C ASP A 623 -61.87 39.81 -5.12
N ASP A 624 -61.62 38.49 -5.06
CA ASP A 624 -61.50 37.76 -3.77
C ASP A 624 -60.11 37.86 -3.11
N LEU A 625 -59.10 38.41 -3.82
CA LEU A 625 -57.74 38.59 -3.30
C LEU A 625 -57.47 39.97 -2.69
N ARG A 626 -58.47 40.86 -2.65
CA ARG A 626 -58.35 42.20 -2.03
C ARG A 626 -58.82 42.29 -0.58
N ASN A 627 -59.28 41.20 0.02
CA ASN A 627 -59.85 41.20 1.36
C ASN A 627 -59.27 40.12 2.29
N TYR A 628 -57.96 39.89 2.23
CA TYR A 628 -57.21 39.18 3.28
C TYR A 628 -55.88 39.87 3.58
#